data_AF-A0A7K4GKY6-F1
#
_entry.id   AF-A0A7K4GKY6-F1
#
_cell.length_a   1.000
_cell.length_b   1.000
_cell.length_c   1.000
_cell.angle_alpha   90.00
_cell.angle_beta   90.00
_cell.angle_gamma   90.00
#
_symmetry.space_group_name_H-M   'P 1'
#
loop_
_entity.id
_entity.type
_entity.pdbx_description
1 polymer ?
#
loop_
_entity_poly.entity_id
_entity_poly.type
_entity_poly.pdbx_seq_one_letter_code
_entity_poly.pdbx_strand_id
1 'polypeptide(L)'
;MLDIILVQHVDTGLNLVEYRQEHTIMKTEHSDIFSGFMTAIQNITEELNIGYVVLIATEGIKGHNCIIVPKYPINIIILVDQDDPIDLWKQQGKDIAEKFLSIFGTSFNPNLVHQFKTFSSVIKEMCTTHEYCE
;
A
#
# COMPACT_ATOMS: atom_id res chain seq x y z
N MET A 1 -1.80 -6.80 -13.38
CA MET A 1 -2.93 -5.93 -13.09
C MET A 1 -2.83 -5.42 -11.65
N LEU A 2 -3.19 -4.16 -11.40
CA LEU A 2 -3.27 -3.62 -10.05
C LEU A 2 -4.52 -4.15 -9.32
N ASP A 3 -4.35 -4.77 -8.16
CA ASP A 3 -5.49 -5.13 -7.31
C ASP A 3 -5.80 -4.00 -6.31
N ILE A 4 -4.83 -3.70 -5.46
CA ILE A 4 -5.04 -2.91 -4.24
C ILE A 4 -3.88 -1.95 -4.00
N ILE A 5 -4.21 -0.74 -3.54
CA ILE A 5 -3.29 0.18 -2.90
C ILE A 5 -3.79 0.48 -1.48
N LEU A 6 -2.91 0.28 -0.50
CA LEU A 6 -3.14 0.63 0.90
C LEU A 6 -2.20 1.75 1.31
N VAL A 7 -2.74 2.73 2.04
CA VAL A 7 -1.94 3.67 2.85
C VAL A 7 -2.04 3.19 4.29
N GLN A 8 -0.94 2.70 4.85
CA GLN A 8 -0.89 2.16 6.22
C GLN A 8 -0.09 3.09 7.12
N HIS A 9 -0.55 3.32 8.35
CA HIS A 9 0.23 4.02 9.35
C HIS A 9 1.28 3.08 9.96
N VAL A 10 2.55 3.50 9.99
CA VAL A 10 3.68 2.66 10.41
C VAL A 10 3.50 2.16 11.84
N ASP A 11 3.26 3.08 12.79
CA ASP A 11 3.35 2.74 14.21
C ASP A 11 2.13 1.94 14.72
N THR A 12 0.99 2.04 14.03
CA THR A 12 -0.26 1.38 14.47
C THR A 12 -0.71 0.25 13.56
N GLY A 13 -0.11 0.11 12.37
CA GLY A 13 -0.58 -0.78 11.33
C GLY A 13 -1.95 -0.40 10.75
N LEU A 14 -2.58 0.70 11.15
CA LEU A 14 -3.93 1.02 10.68
C LEU A 14 -3.91 1.38 9.18
N ASN A 15 -4.81 0.76 8.41
CA ASN A 15 -5.08 1.16 7.04
C ASN A 15 -5.85 2.49 7.05
N LEU A 16 -5.18 3.56 6.63
CA LEU A 16 -5.72 4.91 6.55
C LEU A 16 -6.58 5.10 5.29
N VAL A 17 -6.14 4.51 4.18
CA VAL A 17 -6.82 4.54 2.90
C VAL A 17 -6.71 3.17 2.25
N GLU A 18 -7.79 2.74 1.64
CA GLU A 18 -7.84 1.57 0.79
C GLU A 18 -8.43 1.97 -0.57
N TYR A 19 -7.69 1.65 -1.63
CA TYR A 19 -8.13 1.77 -3.01
C TYR A 19 -8.08 0.38 -3.65
N ARG A 20 -9.19 -0.03 -4.26
CA ARG A 20 -9.35 -1.34 -4.89
C ARG A 20 -9.84 -1.15 -6.32
N GLN A 21 -9.34 -1.96 -7.25
CA GLN A 21 -9.94 -2.05 -8.58
C GLN A 21 -11.25 -2.86 -8.55
N GLU A 22 -12.14 -2.61 -9.51
CA GLU A 22 -13.46 -3.28 -9.58
C GLU A 22 -13.36 -4.81 -9.72
N HIS A 23 -12.29 -5.31 -10.34
CA HIS A 23 -12.04 -6.75 -10.53
C HIS A 23 -11.37 -7.44 -9.33
N THR A 24 -11.07 -6.71 -8.24
CA THR A 24 -10.36 -7.24 -7.07
C THR A 24 -11.18 -8.32 -6.35
N ILE A 25 -10.61 -9.52 -6.21
CA ILE A 25 -11.26 -10.66 -5.52
C ILE A 25 -11.17 -10.54 -3.99
N MET A 26 -10.18 -9.82 -3.48
CA MET A 26 -9.98 -9.62 -2.04
C MET A 26 -11.15 -8.87 -1.39
N LYS A 27 -11.63 -9.37 -0.25
CA LYS A 27 -12.65 -8.73 0.60
C LYS A 27 -12.00 -7.81 1.65
N THR A 28 -12.78 -6.93 2.27
CA THR A 28 -12.33 -6.03 3.36
C THR A 28 -11.67 -6.78 4.50
N GLU A 29 -12.24 -7.90 4.92
CA GLU A 29 -11.71 -8.76 5.99
C GLU A 29 -10.27 -9.25 5.71
N HIS A 30 -9.91 -9.41 4.43
CA HIS A 30 -8.57 -9.85 4.06
C HIS A 30 -7.53 -8.74 4.22
N SER A 31 -7.93 -7.46 4.11
CA SER A 31 -7.02 -6.33 4.30
C SER A 31 -6.64 -6.12 5.75
N ASP A 32 -7.52 -6.48 6.69
CA ASP A 32 -7.22 -6.46 8.12
C ASP A 32 -6.21 -7.56 8.48
N ILE A 33 -6.43 -8.78 7.97
CA ILE A 33 -5.48 -9.90 8.12
C ILE A 33 -4.12 -9.54 7.53
N PHE A 34 -4.12 -8.97 6.32
CA PHE A 34 -2.93 -8.57 5.63
C PHE A 34 -2.17 -7.46 6.38
N SER A 35 -2.87 -6.47 6.91
CA SER A 35 -2.27 -5.43 7.75
C SER A 35 -1.61 -5.99 9.01
N GLY A 36 -2.28 -6.91 9.71
CA GLY A 36 -1.71 -7.57 10.88
C GLY A 36 -0.45 -8.37 10.53
N PHE A 37 -0.47 -9.09 9.41
CA PHE A 37 0.70 -9.81 8.89
C PHE A 37 1.86 -8.87 8.57
N MET A 38 1.60 -7.75 7.89
CA MET A 38 2.62 -6.76 7.56
C MET A 38 3.25 -6.14 8.81
N THR A 39 2.43 -5.79 9.80
CA THR A 39 2.89 -5.25 11.07
C THR A 39 3.81 -6.24 11.80
N ALA A 40 3.43 -7.52 11.85
CA ALA A 40 4.24 -8.56 12.47
C ALA A 40 5.61 -8.72 11.78
N ILE A 41 5.63 -8.75 10.44
CA ILE A 41 6.88 -8.84 9.67
C ILE A 41 7.77 -7.61 9.91
N GLN A 42 7.20 -6.42 9.88
CA GLN A 42 7.94 -5.17 10.08
C GLN A 42 8.60 -5.13 11.46
N ASN A 43 7.85 -5.49 12.51
CA ASN A 43 8.37 -5.57 13.88
C ASN A 43 9.54 -6.55 13.98
N ILE A 44 9.41 -7.75 13.38
CA ILE A 44 10.49 -8.75 13.38
C ILE A 44 11.73 -8.21 12.67
N THR A 45 11.58 -7.54 11.53
CA THR A 45 12.74 -6.98 10.81
C THR A 45 13.45 -5.87 11.56
N GLU A 46 12.70 -5.06 12.31
CA GLU A 46 13.24 -4.02 13.19
C GLU A 46 13.98 -4.63 14.39
N GLU A 47 13.36 -5.59 15.09
CA GLU A 47 13.98 -6.30 16.22
C GLU A 47 15.29 -6.99 15.84
N LEU A 48 15.33 -7.59 14.65
CA LEU A 48 16.53 -8.26 14.13
C LEU A 48 17.53 -7.28 13.50
N ASN A 49 17.18 -6.01 13.32
CA ASN A 49 17.99 -4.98 12.65
C ASN A 49 18.51 -5.43 11.27
N ILE A 50 17.63 -6.02 10.46
CA ILE A 50 17.98 -6.55 9.13
C ILE A 50 17.45 -5.69 7.97
N GLY A 51 17.01 -4.47 8.28
CA GLY A 51 16.42 -3.54 7.32
C GLY A 51 14.90 -3.61 7.32
N TYR A 52 14.28 -3.33 6.17
CA TYR A 52 12.83 -3.25 6.02
C TYR A 52 12.36 -4.11 4.84
N VAL A 53 11.17 -4.70 4.97
CA VAL A 53 10.56 -5.43 3.87
C VAL A 53 10.05 -4.44 2.81
N VAL A 54 10.52 -4.63 1.58
CA VAL A 54 10.16 -3.78 0.42
C VAL A 54 9.41 -4.55 -0.68
N LEU A 55 9.42 -5.88 -0.62
CA LEU A 55 8.76 -6.76 -1.58
C LEU A 55 8.45 -8.11 -0.92
N ILE A 56 7.23 -8.61 -1.13
CA ILE A 56 6.82 -9.98 -0.87
C ILE A 56 6.25 -10.53 -2.18
N ALA A 57 6.82 -11.60 -2.71
CA ALA A 57 6.39 -12.19 -3.98
C ALA A 57 5.83 -13.59 -3.75
N THR A 58 4.79 -13.93 -4.52
CA THR A 58 4.21 -15.27 -4.60
C THR A 58 4.25 -15.74 -6.05
N GLU A 59 4.43 -17.03 -6.28
CA GLU A 59 4.55 -17.61 -7.62
C GLU A 59 3.35 -18.52 -7.97
N GLY A 60 3.07 -18.66 -9.27
CA GLY A 60 2.07 -19.60 -9.81
C GLY A 60 1.04 -18.91 -10.70
N ILE A 61 -0.02 -19.63 -11.09
CA ILE A 61 -1.09 -19.11 -11.98
C ILE A 61 -1.75 -17.83 -11.41
N LYS A 62 -1.66 -17.64 -10.09
CA LYS A 62 -2.16 -16.48 -9.36
C LYS A 62 -1.04 -15.82 -8.53
N GLY A 63 0.18 -15.81 -9.05
CA GLY A 63 1.29 -15.14 -8.38
C GLY A 63 1.08 -13.62 -8.35
N HIS A 64 1.46 -13.00 -7.24
CA HIS A 64 1.36 -11.55 -7.03
C HIS A 64 2.63 -11.02 -6.38
N ASN A 65 2.93 -9.76 -6.68
CA ASN A 65 3.93 -8.96 -6.01
C ASN A 65 3.24 -7.97 -5.06
N CYS A 66 3.58 -8.06 -3.78
CA CYS A 66 3.26 -7.07 -2.77
C CYS A 66 4.47 -6.14 -2.59
N ILE A 67 4.37 -4.95 -3.15
CA ILE A 67 5.41 -3.93 -3.12
C ILE A 67 5.15 -3.00 -1.93
N ILE A 68 6.16 -2.78 -1.10
CA ILE A 68 6.05 -1.94 0.10
C ILE A 68 7.02 -0.76 -0.05
N VAL A 69 6.46 0.44 -0.03
CA VAL A 69 7.21 1.70 -0.10
C VAL A 69 7.13 2.40 1.26
N PRO A 70 8.18 2.29 2.10
CA PRO A 70 8.21 2.94 3.40
C PRO A 70 8.45 4.45 3.25
N LYS A 71 7.62 5.26 3.91
CA LYS A 71 7.75 6.73 3.97
C LYS A 71 7.09 7.28 5.24
N TYR A 72 7.85 7.34 6.33
CA TYR A 72 7.33 7.75 7.65
C TYR A 72 6.47 9.04 7.59
N PRO A 73 5.28 9.07 8.22
CA PRO A 73 4.71 8.07 9.14
C PRO A 73 3.86 6.98 8.47
N ILE A 74 3.96 6.78 7.15
CA ILE A 74 3.15 5.82 6.40
C ILE A 74 3.97 4.78 5.64
N ASN A 75 3.31 3.70 5.25
CA ASN A 75 3.71 2.80 4.20
C ASN A 75 2.69 2.89 3.07
N ILE A 76 3.17 2.87 1.82
CA ILE A 76 2.33 2.57 0.66
C ILE A 76 2.53 1.10 0.32
N ILE A 77 1.45 0.33 0.32
CA ILE A 77 1.47 -1.08 -0.03
C ILE A 77 0.67 -1.27 -1.31
N ILE A 78 1.27 -1.92 -2.30
CA ILE A 78 0.70 -2.10 -3.63
C ILE A 78 0.71 -3.60 -3.94
N LEU A 79 -0.46 -4.14 -4.28
CA LEU A 79 -0.60 -5.52 -4.73
C LEU A 79 -0.87 -5.55 -6.23
N VAL A 80 0.00 -6.21 -6.97
CA VAL A 80 -0.01 -6.31 -8.44
C VAL A 80 0.29 -7.75 -8.85
N ASP A 81 0.02 -8.11 -10.11
CA ASP A 81 0.33 -9.45 -10.62
C ASP A 81 1.85 -9.69 -10.64
N GLN A 82 2.24 -10.98 -10.64
CA GLN A 82 3.67 -11.37 -10.66
C GLN A 82 4.45 -10.78 -11.85
N ASP A 83 3.80 -10.57 -12.99
CA ASP A 83 4.42 -10.14 -14.25
C ASP A 83 4.46 -8.60 -14.39
N ASP A 84 3.88 -7.86 -13.44
CA ASP A 84 3.87 -6.40 -13.49
C ASP A 84 5.25 -5.80 -13.18
N PRO A 85 5.60 -4.66 -13.82
CA PRO A 85 6.90 -4.01 -13.62
C PRO A 85 7.04 -3.43 -12.21
N ILE A 86 7.79 -4.12 -11.35
CA ILE A 86 8.00 -3.75 -9.93
C ILE A 86 8.57 -2.33 -9.79
N ASP A 87 9.57 -1.95 -10.58
CA ASP A 87 10.22 -0.64 -10.45
C ASP A 87 9.28 0.52 -10.77
N LEU A 88 8.38 0.33 -11.75
CA LEU A 88 7.35 1.31 -12.10
C LEU A 88 6.40 1.51 -10.92
N TRP A 89 5.85 0.42 -10.38
CA TRP A 89 4.94 0.47 -9.24
C TRP A 89 5.60 0.99 -7.97
N LYS A 90 6.88 0.68 -7.77
CA LYS A 90 7.66 1.23 -6.67
C LYS A 90 7.82 2.74 -6.80
N GLN A 91 8.01 3.27 -8.02
CA GLN A 91 8.05 4.71 -8.24
C GLN A 91 6.67 5.34 -8.03
N GLN A 92 5.61 4.75 -8.59
CA GLN A 92 4.23 5.18 -8.35
C GLN A 92 3.90 5.24 -6.85
N GLY A 93 4.32 4.24 -6.07
CA GLY A 93 4.13 4.22 -4.62
C GLY A 93 4.83 5.36 -3.90
N LYS A 94 6.02 5.79 -4.35
CA LYS A 94 6.69 6.97 -3.79
C LYS A 94 5.89 8.24 -4.10
N ASP A 95 5.42 8.39 -5.33
CA ASP A 95 4.66 9.56 -5.76
C ASP A 95 3.34 9.66 -4.97
N ILE A 96 2.66 8.54 -4.76
CA ILE A 96 1.46 8.45 -3.90
C ILE A 96 1.79 8.85 -2.46
N ALA A 97 2.90 8.35 -1.90
CA ALA A 97 3.32 8.70 -0.54
C ALA A 97 3.56 10.20 -0.38
N GLU A 98 4.29 10.81 -1.33
CA GLU A 98 4.56 12.24 -1.34
C GLU A 98 3.29 13.05 -1.47
N LYS A 99 2.37 12.62 -2.34
CA LYS A 99 1.08 13.28 -2.50
C LYS A 99 0.25 13.20 -1.22
N PHE A 100 0.18 12.04 -0.57
CA PHE A 100 -0.53 11.87 0.70
C PHE A 100 -0.01 12.83 1.77
N LEU A 101 1.31 12.84 1.99
CA LEU A 101 1.95 13.67 2.99
C LEU A 101 1.86 15.17 2.67
N SER A 102 1.78 15.54 1.39
CA SER A 102 1.54 16.94 0.99
C SER A 102 0.15 17.45 1.38
N ILE A 103 -0.85 16.57 1.44
CA ILE A 103 -2.25 16.92 1.74
C ILE A 103 -2.51 16.87 3.26
N PHE A 104 -2.05 15.81 3.92
CA PHE A 104 -2.40 15.54 5.32
C PHE A 104 -1.25 15.84 6.31
N GLY A 105 -0.06 16.16 5.81
CA GLY A 105 1.14 16.36 6.63
C GLY A 105 1.68 15.05 7.21
N THR A 106 2.60 15.17 8.16
CA THR A 106 3.23 14.04 8.88
C THR A 106 2.72 13.89 10.32
N SER A 107 1.87 14.81 10.79
CA SER A 107 1.37 14.84 12.17
C SER A 107 -0.16 14.82 12.15
N PHE A 108 -0.72 13.61 12.05
CA PHE A 108 -2.16 13.37 12.05
C PHE A 108 -2.51 12.24 13.02
N ASN A 109 -3.77 12.21 13.48
CA ASN A 109 -4.26 11.10 14.30
C ASN A 109 -4.70 9.94 13.40
N PRO A 110 -4.03 8.78 13.42
CA PRO A 110 -4.37 7.64 12.55
C PRO A 110 -5.74 7.03 12.87
N ASN A 111 -6.30 7.28 14.07
CA ASN A 111 -7.62 6.77 14.46
C ASN A 111 -8.78 7.53 13.81
N LEU A 112 -8.53 8.72 13.23
CA LEU A 112 -9.54 9.51 12.53
C LEU A 112 -9.57 9.16 11.04
N VAL A 113 -9.69 7.87 10.71
CA VAL A 113 -9.55 7.31 9.35
C VAL A 113 -10.45 8.01 8.31
N HIS A 114 -11.61 8.50 8.73
CA HIS A 114 -12.57 9.21 7.87
C HIS A 114 -12.01 10.48 7.22
N GLN A 115 -10.99 11.13 7.80
CA GLN A 115 -10.37 12.32 7.22
C GLN A 115 -9.59 12.03 5.93
N PHE A 116 -9.19 10.77 5.71
CA PHE A 116 -8.39 10.35 4.57
C PHE A 116 -9.22 9.81 3.40
N LYS A 117 -10.55 9.65 3.56
CA LYS A 117 -11.43 9.01 2.56
C LYS A 117 -11.39 9.66 1.19
N THR A 118 -11.16 10.98 1.12
CA THR A 118 -11.08 11.72 -0.14
C THR A 118 -9.85 11.36 -0.97
N PHE A 119 -8.84 10.76 -0.35
CA PHE A 119 -7.60 10.41 -1.03
C PHE A 119 -7.74 9.25 -2.00
N SER A 120 -8.72 8.35 -1.84
CA SER A 120 -8.97 7.27 -2.81
C SER A 120 -9.24 7.83 -4.22
N SER A 121 -9.91 8.98 -4.34
CA SER A 121 -10.12 9.64 -5.63
C SER A 121 -8.81 10.18 -6.23
N VAL A 122 -7.90 10.66 -5.40
CA VAL A 122 -6.57 11.12 -5.81
C VAL A 122 -5.72 9.94 -6.31
N ILE A 123 -5.75 8.81 -5.58
CA ILE A 123 -5.08 7.58 -6.02
C ILE A 123 -5.62 7.15 -7.39
N LYS A 124 -6.95 7.12 -7.56
CA LYS A 124 -7.57 6.77 -8.85
C LYS A 124 -7.02 7.63 -10.00
N GLU A 125 -6.97 8.95 -9.84
CA GLU A 125 -6.45 9.86 -10.86
C GLU A 125 -4.97 9.59 -11.19
N MET A 126 -4.15 9.39 -10.16
CA MET A 126 -2.71 9.08 -10.31
C MET A 126 -2.47 7.72 -10.98
N CYS A 127 -3.38 6.78 -10.81
CA CYS A 127 -3.32 5.46 -11.42
C CYS A 127 -3.83 5.44 -12.87
N THR A 128 -4.79 6.30 -13.22
CA THR A 128 -5.29 6.42 -14.61
C THR A 128 -4.30 7.08 -15.59
N THR A 129 -3.25 7.74 -15.08
CA THR A 129 -2.24 8.41 -15.92
C THR A 129 -1.29 7.43 -16.61
N HIS A 130 -1.25 6.18 -16.13
CA HIS A 130 -0.53 5.08 -16.73
C HIS A 130 -1.59 4.02 -17.08
N GLU A 131 -1.66 3.54 -18.32
CA GLU A 131 -2.72 2.65 -18.87
C GLU A 131 -2.85 1.26 -18.18
N TYR A 132 -2.48 1.12 -16.91
CA TYR A 132 -2.48 -0.13 -16.13
C TYR A 132 -3.75 -0.34 -15.28
N CYS A 133 -4.70 0.60 -15.34
CA CYS A 133 -5.96 0.56 -14.62
C CYS A 133 -7.13 0.63 -15.60
N GLU A 134 -7.35 -0.48 -16.32
CA GLU A 134 -8.64 -0.76 -16.99
C GLU A 134 -9.45 -1.75 -16.16
#